data_AF-A0A8J2TNE1-F1
#
_entry.id   AF-A0A8J2TNE1-F1
#
_cell.length_a   1.000
_cell.length_b   1.000
_cell.length_c   1.000
_cell.angle_alpha   90.00
_cell.angle_beta   90.00
_cell.angle_gamma   90.00
#
_symmetry.space_group_name_H-M   'P 1'
#
loop_
_entity.id
_entity.type
_entity.pdbx_description
1 polymer ?
#
loop_
_entity_poly.entity_id
_entity_poly.type
_entity_poly.pdbx_seq_one_letter_code
_entity_poly.pdbx_strand_id
1 'polypeptide(L)'
;MNKWFAKIWKQENGSIAIFVAGLISIMMILFILVLNLGSVYAVKEKSATTAQQASLAATSAFYERVQEIVFSFDPFSYLPEEVEDTTILEPFFSLNFKIQERANSFRTMPSYAGWSDNELWLEAFDDYVINDLFPVPFAGSALKQMLRLAPLENVAAGKAREAVLQNGGTLEGARLIIEDSRIKVRAANKINSISFGDDLIDSITDNLYQQGGGPKIELLNHIWNGSANISL
;
A
#
# COMPACT_ATOMS: atom_id res chain seq x y z
N MET A 1 -23.20 52.10 56.52
CA MET A 1 -22.83 50.74 56.08
C MET A 1 -23.70 50.38 54.87
N ASN A 2 -23.08 50.11 53.74
CA ASN A 2 -23.61 50.36 52.39
C ASN A 2 -24.75 49.41 51.96
N LYS A 3 -25.93 49.98 51.66
CA LYS A 3 -27.06 49.31 50.95
C LYS A 3 -26.69 48.73 49.59
N TRP A 4 -25.51 49.07 49.07
CA TRP A 4 -24.95 48.54 47.82
C TRP A 4 -24.49 47.08 47.96
N PHE A 5 -23.90 46.69 49.10
CA PHE A 5 -23.45 45.30 49.31
C PHE A 5 -24.61 44.32 49.49
N ALA A 6 -25.70 44.73 50.13
CA ALA A 6 -26.89 43.88 50.29
C ALA A 6 -27.59 43.54 48.95
N LYS A 7 -27.36 44.35 47.89
CA LYS A 7 -27.91 44.10 46.55
C LYS A 7 -27.12 43.04 45.77
N ILE A 8 -25.82 42.93 46.02
CA ILE A 8 -24.94 41.91 45.42
C ILE A 8 -25.24 40.52 46.03
N TRP A 9 -25.51 40.47 47.34
CA TRP A 9 -25.79 39.21 48.05
C TRP A 9 -27.17 38.59 47.76
N LYS A 10 -28.12 39.36 47.19
CA LYS A 10 -29.43 38.81 46.76
C LYS A 10 -29.41 38.21 45.35
N GLN A 11 -28.23 38.09 44.73
CA GLN A 11 -28.03 37.69 43.33
C GLN A 11 -27.29 36.34 43.21
N GLU A 12 -27.31 35.49 44.23
CA GLU A 12 -26.62 34.18 44.22
C GLU A 12 -27.16 33.22 43.14
N ASN A 13 -28.47 33.25 42.85
CA ASN A 13 -29.05 32.44 41.77
C ASN A 13 -28.55 32.86 40.37
N GLY A 14 -28.19 34.13 40.17
CA GLY A 14 -27.60 34.62 38.91
C GLY A 14 -26.14 34.20 38.74
N SER A 15 -25.39 34.13 39.83
CA SER A 15 -24.01 33.64 39.84
C SER A 15 -23.93 32.15 39.48
N ILE A 16 -24.82 31.33 40.06
CA ILE A 16 -24.89 29.89 39.74
C ILE A 16 -25.31 29.67 38.28
N ALA A 17 -26.29 30.42 37.77
CA ALA A 17 -26.73 30.29 36.39
C ALA A 17 -25.62 30.66 35.38
N ILE A 18 -24.87 31.75 35.62
CA ILE A 18 -23.75 32.17 34.77
C ILE A 18 -22.61 31.15 34.85
N PHE A 19 -22.31 30.62 36.04
CA PHE A 19 -21.30 29.60 36.24
C PHE A 19 -21.66 28.30 35.49
N VAL A 20 -22.91 27.83 35.61
CA VAL A 20 -23.40 26.64 34.89
C VAL A 20 -23.40 26.86 33.38
N ALA A 21 -23.81 28.04 32.89
CA ALA A 21 -23.75 28.37 31.46
C ALA A 21 -22.31 28.39 30.94
N GLY A 22 -21.37 28.93 31.73
CA GLY A 22 -19.93 28.91 31.41
C GLY A 22 -19.38 27.48 31.34
N LEU A 23 -19.75 26.62 32.30
CA LEU A 23 -19.36 25.20 32.27
C LEU A 23 -19.93 24.46 31.05
N ILE A 24 -21.20 24.71 30.70
CA ILE A 24 -21.81 24.13 29.49
C ILE A 24 -21.07 24.60 28.24
N SER A 25 -20.70 25.88 28.16
CA SER A 25 -19.94 26.43 27.03
C SER A 25 -18.56 25.76 26.89
N ILE A 26 -17.81 25.62 27.99
CA ILE A 26 -16.53 24.90 27.98
C ILE A 26 -16.73 23.44 27.57
N MET A 27 -17.78 22.79 28.08
CA MET A 27 -18.09 21.40 27.74
C MET A 27 -18.40 21.24 26.26
N MET A 28 -19.15 22.17 25.64
CA MET A 28 -19.40 22.17 24.20
C MET A 28 -18.10 22.31 23.39
N ILE A 29 -17.21 23.22 23.79
CA ILE A 29 -15.91 23.39 23.12
C ILE A 29 -15.08 22.10 23.21
N LEU A 30 -15.03 21.47 24.38
CA LEU A 30 -14.34 20.20 24.58
C LEU A 30 -14.95 19.07 23.72
N PHE A 31 -16.27 18.99 23.63
CA PHE A 31 -16.94 18.02 22.76
C PHE A 31 -16.54 18.17 21.29
N ILE A 32 -16.50 19.41 20.78
CA ILE A 32 -16.12 19.68 19.40
C ILE A 32 -14.66 19.30 19.15
N LEU A 33 -13.77 19.60 20.10
CA LEU A 33 -12.37 19.18 20.03
C LEU A 33 -12.25 17.65 19.97
N VAL A 34 -12.98 16.92 20.82
CA VAL A 34 -12.99 15.45 20.82
C VAL A 34 -13.53 14.89 19.49
N LEU A 35 -14.61 15.48 18.95
CA LEU A 35 -15.16 15.08 17.65
C LEU A 35 -14.17 15.31 16.50
N ASN A 36 -13.48 16.45 16.51
CA ASN A 36 -12.47 16.77 15.50
C ASN A 36 -11.27 15.82 15.58
N LEU A 37 -10.77 15.50 16.77
CA LEU A 37 -9.73 14.48 16.94
C LEU A 37 -10.20 13.10 16.46
N GLY A 38 -11.42 12.69 16.81
CA GLY A 38 -12.02 11.45 16.33
C GLY A 38 -12.07 11.38 14.81
N SER A 39 -12.45 12.47 14.15
CA SER A 39 -12.45 12.60 12.69
C SER A 39 -11.03 12.45 12.10
N VAL A 40 -10.03 13.12 12.68
CA VAL A 40 -8.62 12.99 12.26
C VAL A 40 -8.15 11.54 12.32
N TYR A 41 -8.41 10.84 13.43
CA TYR A 41 -8.01 9.44 13.57
C TYR A 41 -8.74 8.52 12.60
N ALA A 42 -10.04 8.72 12.38
CA ALA A 42 -10.81 7.95 11.42
C ALA A 42 -10.30 8.13 9.99
N VAL A 43 -10.00 9.37 9.57
CA VAL A 43 -9.44 9.65 8.24
C VAL A 43 -8.02 9.11 8.11
N LYS A 44 -7.21 9.17 9.17
CA LYS A 44 -5.86 8.58 9.20
C LYS A 44 -5.91 7.07 8.98
N GLU A 45 -6.80 6.37 9.68
CA GLU A 45 -6.96 4.91 9.53
C GLU A 45 -7.46 4.54 8.14
N LYS A 46 -8.41 5.31 7.60
CA LYS A 46 -8.88 5.16 6.22
C LYS A 46 -7.76 5.36 5.20
N SER A 47 -6.88 6.35 5.43
CA SER A 47 -5.73 6.63 4.57
C SER A 47 -4.70 5.51 4.62
N ALA A 48 -4.43 4.97 5.81
CA ALA A 48 -3.54 3.82 5.97
C ALA A 48 -4.11 2.58 5.25
N THR A 49 -5.39 2.30 5.44
CA THR A 49 -6.09 1.20 4.74
C THR A 49 -6.05 1.37 3.22
N THR A 50 -6.32 2.58 2.73
CA THR A 50 -6.27 2.92 1.29
C THR A 50 -4.88 2.67 0.72
N ALA A 51 -3.84 3.18 1.38
CA ALA A 51 -2.47 3.00 0.95
C ALA A 51 -2.05 1.52 0.97
N GLN A 52 -2.47 0.76 1.99
CA GLN A 52 -2.19 -0.68 2.10
C GLN A 52 -2.86 -1.47 0.97
N GLN A 53 -4.16 -1.28 0.74
CA GLN A 53 -4.87 -1.96 -0.33
C GLN A 53 -4.32 -1.61 -1.71
N ALA A 54 -3.95 -0.34 -1.93
CA ALA A 54 -3.32 0.08 -3.17
C ALA A 54 -1.96 -0.58 -3.40
N SER A 55 -1.14 -0.74 -2.34
CA SER A 55 0.14 -1.44 -2.43
C SER A 55 -0.01 -2.93 -2.73
N LEU A 56 -1.04 -3.58 -2.15
CA LEU A 56 -1.37 -4.98 -2.43
C LEU A 56 -1.86 -5.16 -3.87
N ALA A 57 -2.76 -4.28 -4.35
CA ALA A 57 -3.25 -4.29 -5.72
C ALA A 57 -2.12 -4.07 -6.74
N ALA A 58 -1.21 -3.13 -6.46
CA ALA A 58 -0.04 -2.89 -7.29
C ALA A 58 0.89 -4.11 -7.35
N THR A 59 1.07 -4.80 -6.22
CA THR A 59 1.88 -6.02 -6.14
C THR A 59 1.25 -7.19 -6.89
N SER A 60 -0.07 -7.36 -6.77
CA SER A 60 -0.80 -8.38 -7.54
C SER A 60 -0.64 -8.14 -9.05
N ALA A 61 -0.86 -6.90 -9.49
CA ALA A 61 -0.75 -6.51 -10.89
C ALA A 61 0.66 -6.72 -11.45
N PHE A 62 1.68 -6.44 -10.63
CA PHE A 62 3.06 -6.74 -10.96
C PHE A 62 3.25 -8.24 -11.21
N TYR A 63 2.84 -9.09 -10.26
CA TYR A 63 2.99 -10.54 -10.38
C TYR A 63 2.19 -11.12 -11.54
N GLU A 64 0.95 -10.69 -11.73
CA GLU A 64 0.11 -11.11 -12.87
C GLU A 64 0.83 -10.85 -14.20
N ARG A 65 1.42 -9.66 -14.37
CA ARG A 65 2.13 -9.30 -15.60
C ARG A 65 3.44 -10.07 -15.76
N VAL A 66 4.20 -10.24 -14.68
CA VAL A 66 5.44 -11.03 -14.70
C VAL A 66 5.15 -12.49 -15.06
N GLN A 67 4.13 -13.09 -14.42
CA GLN A 67 3.70 -14.45 -14.72
C GLN A 67 3.30 -14.57 -16.19
N GLU A 68 2.48 -13.65 -16.71
CA GLU A 68 2.10 -13.65 -18.11
C GLU A 68 3.33 -13.66 -19.04
N ILE A 69 4.35 -12.85 -18.76
CA ILE A 69 5.59 -12.82 -19.55
C ILE A 69 6.35 -14.14 -19.43
N VAL A 70 6.53 -14.67 -18.21
CA VAL A 70 7.28 -15.91 -17.96
C VAL A 70 6.59 -17.12 -18.62
N PHE A 71 5.27 -17.25 -18.47
CA PHE A 71 4.51 -18.37 -19.02
C PHE A 71 4.31 -18.28 -20.54
N SER A 72 4.35 -17.10 -21.13
CA SER A 72 4.26 -16.91 -22.59
C SER A 72 5.63 -16.86 -23.28
N PHE A 73 6.72 -16.92 -22.52
CA PHE A 73 8.07 -16.87 -23.07
C PHE A 73 8.35 -18.13 -23.89
N ASP A 74 8.66 -17.95 -25.17
CA ASP A 74 9.14 -19.02 -26.04
C ASP A 74 10.67 -19.08 -26.03
N PRO A 75 11.28 -20.07 -25.36
CA PRO A 75 12.73 -20.16 -25.27
C PRO A 75 13.40 -20.58 -26.59
N PHE A 76 12.69 -21.26 -27.51
CA PHE A 76 13.27 -21.72 -28.78
C PHE A 76 13.67 -20.57 -29.69
N SER A 77 12.90 -19.48 -29.66
CA SER A 77 13.17 -18.26 -30.43
C SER A 77 14.52 -17.59 -30.10
N TYR A 78 15.18 -17.98 -29.00
CA TYR A 78 16.43 -17.39 -28.53
C TYR A 78 17.61 -18.38 -28.50
N LEU A 79 17.41 -19.61 -28.99
CA LEU A 79 18.50 -20.56 -29.14
C LEU A 79 19.29 -20.28 -30.42
N PRO A 80 20.64 -20.37 -30.38
CA PRO A 80 21.44 -20.44 -31.59
C PRO A 80 21.05 -21.66 -32.44
N GLU A 81 21.08 -21.53 -33.76
CA GLU A 81 20.74 -22.62 -34.69
C GLU A 81 21.65 -23.86 -34.52
N GLU A 82 22.85 -23.69 -33.95
CA GLU A 82 23.80 -24.79 -33.74
C GLU A 82 23.53 -25.63 -32.47
N VAL A 83 22.54 -25.26 -31.65
CA VAL A 83 22.22 -26.00 -30.41
C VAL A 83 21.30 -27.18 -30.73
N GLU A 84 21.86 -28.37 -30.85
CA GLU A 84 21.10 -29.62 -31.01
C GLU A 84 20.50 -30.14 -29.69
N ASP A 85 21.16 -29.86 -28.56
CA ASP A 85 20.71 -30.32 -27.24
C ASP A 85 19.72 -29.32 -26.62
N THR A 86 18.43 -29.63 -26.75
CA THR A 86 17.33 -28.83 -26.19
C THR A 86 17.02 -29.18 -24.73
N THR A 87 17.73 -30.13 -24.11
CA THR A 87 17.51 -30.48 -22.70
C THR A 87 17.83 -29.32 -21.75
N ILE A 88 18.68 -28.39 -22.17
CA ILE A 88 18.96 -27.15 -21.45
C ILE A 88 17.72 -26.27 -21.24
N LEU A 89 16.66 -26.48 -22.03
CA LEU A 89 15.38 -25.76 -21.91
C LEU A 89 14.34 -26.48 -21.04
N GLU A 90 14.64 -27.66 -20.48
CA GLU A 90 13.72 -28.40 -19.60
C GLU A 90 13.07 -27.52 -18.51
N PRO A 91 13.80 -26.57 -17.86
CA PRO A 91 13.20 -25.70 -16.86
C PRO A 91 11.99 -24.86 -17.35
N PHE A 92 11.92 -24.56 -18.64
CA PHE A 92 10.82 -23.78 -19.24
C PHE A 92 9.59 -24.63 -19.55
N PHE A 93 9.73 -25.93 -19.81
CA PHE A 93 8.61 -26.80 -20.19
C PHE A 93 7.84 -27.35 -18.99
N SER A 94 8.51 -27.52 -17.85
CA SER A 94 7.92 -28.05 -16.62
C SER A 94 7.58 -26.96 -15.60
N LEU A 95 7.50 -25.69 -16.03
CA LEU A 95 7.44 -24.51 -15.18
C LEU A 95 6.41 -24.60 -14.04
N ASN A 96 5.13 -24.76 -14.39
CA ASN A 96 4.05 -24.79 -13.41
C ASN A 96 4.18 -25.96 -12.42
N PHE A 97 4.62 -27.12 -12.92
CA PHE A 97 4.84 -28.30 -12.08
C PHE A 97 5.99 -28.06 -11.09
N LYS A 98 7.11 -27.51 -11.55
CA LYS A 98 8.29 -27.24 -10.73
C LYS A 98 8.04 -26.14 -9.68
N ILE A 99 7.31 -25.09 -10.05
CA ILE A 99 6.88 -24.05 -9.10
C ILE A 99 5.98 -24.66 -8.03
N GLN A 100 5.00 -25.48 -8.42
CA GLN A 100 4.09 -26.13 -7.46
C GLN A 100 4.83 -27.11 -6.54
N GLU A 101 5.75 -27.91 -7.08
CA GLU A 101 6.61 -28.82 -6.32
C GLU A 101 7.41 -28.04 -5.26
N ARG A 102 8.00 -26.91 -5.67
CA ARG A 102 8.75 -26.02 -4.78
C ARG A 102 7.86 -25.37 -3.72
N ALA A 103 6.67 -24.88 -4.08
CA ALA A 103 5.71 -24.33 -3.12
C ALA A 103 5.28 -25.37 -2.07
N ASN A 104 5.08 -26.62 -2.49
CA ASN A 104 4.77 -27.73 -1.58
C ASN A 104 5.96 -28.05 -0.64
N SER A 105 7.20 -27.90 -1.12
CA SER A 105 8.38 -28.08 -0.28
C SER A 105 8.43 -27.05 0.86
N PHE A 106 8.10 -25.79 0.56
CA PHE A 106 8.09 -24.70 1.55
C PHE A 106 7.04 -24.91 2.66
N ARG A 107 5.90 -25.55 2.36
CA ARG A 107 4.87 -25.88 3.38
C ARG A 107 5.41 -26.66 4.58
N THR A 108 6.44 -27.46 4.36
CA THR A 108 7.02 -28.31 5.41
C THR A 108 8.14 -27.63 6.19
N MET A 109 8.55 -26.44 5.78
CA MET A 109 9.64 -25.69 6.39
C MET A 109 9.14 -24.76 7.50
N PRO A 110 9.80 -24.73 8.69
CA PRO A 110 9.40 -23.86 9.79
C PRO A 110 9.40 -22.35 9.47
N SER A 111 10.25 -21.91 8.54
CA SER A 111 10.35 -20.49 8.12
C SER A 111 9.09 -19.97 7.43
N TYR A 112 8.29 -20.87 6.85
CA TYR A 112 7.06 -20.54 6.14
C TYR A 112 5.81 -20.94 6.92
N ALA A 113 5.95 -21.22 8.22
CA ALA A 113 4.83 -21.55 9.08
C ALA A 113 3.82 -20.38 9.12
N GLY A 114 2.57 -20.67 8.77
CA GLY A 114 1.48 -19.69 8.74
C GLY A 114 1.34 -18.91 7.42
N TRP A 115 2.17 -19.18 6.43
CA TRP A 115 2.01 -18.60 5.10
C TRP A 115 0.81 -19.22 4.38
N SER A 116 0.10 -18.41 3.61
CA SER A 116 -0.97 -18.85 2.73
C SER A 116 -0.43 -19.58 1.50
N ASP A 117 -1.28 -20.39 0.88
CA ASP A 117 -0.95 -21.10 -0.37
C ASP A 117 -0.48 -20.15 -1.47
N ASN A 118 -1.05 -18.95 -1.54
CA ASN A 118 -0.67 -17.94 -2.51
C ASN A 118 0.72 -17.34 -2.22
N GLU A 119 1.02 -17.03 -0.96
CA GLU A 119 2.35 -16.52 -0.58
C GLU A 119 3.44 -17.55 -0.85
N LEU A 120 3.18 -18.82 -0.53
CA LEU A 120 4.09 -19.92 -0.83
C LEU A 120 4.32 -20.11 -2.34
N TRP A 121 3.26 -19.97 -3.13
CA TRP A 121 3.35 -20.06 -4.58
C TRP A 121 4.16 -18.89 -5.16
N LEU A 122 3.92 -17.65 -4.69
CA LEU A 122 4.67 -16.48 -5.15
C LEU A 122 6.15 -16.55 -4.79
N GLU A 123 6.48 -17.02 -3.59
CA GLU A 123 7.86 -17.28 -3.19
C GLU A 123 8.50 -18.35 -4.09
N ALA A 124 7.80 -19.46 -4.33
CA ALA A 124 8.31 -20.53 -5.19
C ALA A 124 8.48 -20.07 -6.64
N PHE A 125 7.60 -19.19 -7.11
CA PHE A 125 7.70 -18.57 -8.42
C PHE A 125 8.94 -17.67 -8.51
N ASP A 126 9.14 -16.77 -7.54
CA ASP A 126 10.33 -15.90 -7.49
C ASP A 126 11.61 -16.74 -7.48
N ASP A 127 11.69 -17.72 -6.57
CA ASP A 127 12.85 -18.59 -6.44
C ASP A 127 13.13 -19.38 -7.73
N TYR A 128 12.10 -19.92 -8.38
CA TYR A 128 12.25 -20.69 -9.63
C TYR A 128 12.69 -19.83 -10.80
N VAL A 129 12.09 -18.64 -10.96
CA VAL A 129 12.51 -17.71 -12.03
C VAL A 129 13.97 -17.30 -11.84
N ILE A 130 14.37 -17.00 -10.61
CA ILE A 130 15.72 -16.51 -10.29
C ILE A 130 16.77 -17.62 -10.41
N ASN A 131 16.50 -18.80 -9.86
CA ASN A 131 17.50 -19.84 -9.68
C ASN A 131 17.48 -20.93 -10.74
N ASP A 132 16.40 -21.07 -11.51
CA ASP A 132 16.26 -22.14 -12.51
C ASP A 132 16.10 -21.58 -13.92
N LEU A 133 15.37 -20.46 -14.11
CA LEU A 133 15.18 -19.89 -15.45
C LEU A 133 16.29 -18.93 -15.87
N PHE A 134 16.61 -17.93 -15.04
CA PHE A 134 17.65 -16.95 -15.39
C PHE A 134 19.03 -17.56 -15.68
N PRO A 135 19.45 -18.66 -15.02
CA PRO A 135 20.72 -19.31 -15.34
C PRO A 135 20.76 -20.05 -16.68
N VAL A 136 19.61 -20.33 -17.32
CA VAL A 136 19.60 -21.02 -18.61
C VAL A 136 20.30 -20.16 -19.68
N PRO A 137 21.34 -20.67 -20.37
CA PRO A 137 22.06 -19.91 -21.38
C PRO A 137 21.14 -19.39 -22.48
N PHE A 138 21.39 -18.15 -22.92
CA PHE A 138 20.61 -17.40 -23.92
C PHE A 138 19.16 -17.11 -23.50
N ALA A 139 18.33 -18.13 -23.32
CA ALA A 139 16.91 -18.02 -22.95
C ALA A 139 16.69 -17.30 -21.61
N GLY A 140 17.45 -17.63 -20.57
CA GLY A 140 17.35 -16.98 -19.26
C GLY A 140 17.74 -15.50 -19.30
N SER A 141 18.77 -15.16 -20.09
CA SER A 141 19.20 -13.77 -20.31
C SER A 141 18.17 -12.99 -21.13
N ALA A 142 17.58 -13.60 -22.15
CA ALA A 142 16.51 -13.01 -22.95
C ALA A 142 15.24 -12.77 -22.12
N LEU A 143 14.81 -13.75 -21.31
CA LEU A 143 13.69 -13.58 -20.38
C LEU A 143 13.96 -12.45 -19.39
N LYS A 144 15.14 -12.42 -18.78
CA LYS A 144 15.53 -11.36 -17.85
C LYS A 144 15.51 -9.99 -18.53
N GLN A 145 15.99 -9.89 -19.77
CA GLN A 145 15.91 -8.65 -20.56
C GLN A 145 14.46 -8.26 -20.88
N MET A 146 13.62 -9.21 -21.26
CA MET A 146 12.20 -8.99 -21.53
C MET A 146 11.46 -8.45 -20.31
N LEU A 147 11.72 -9.02 -19.13
CA LEU A 147 11.16 -8.54 -17.86
C LEU A 147 11.66 -7.13 -17.51
N ARG A 148 12.93 -6.81 -17.80
CA ARG A 148 13.51 -5.47 -17.57
C ARG A 148 12.97 -4.40 -18.51
N LEU A 149 12.56 -4.78 -19.72
CA LEU A 149 12.01 -3.86 -20.72
C LEU A 149 10.47 -3.77 -20.64
N ALA A 150 9.83 -4.70 -19.95
CA ALA A 150 8.39 -4.68 -19.75
C ALA A 150 7.99 -3.47 -18.88
N PRO A 151 6.90 -2.76 -19.21
CA PRO A 151 6.44 -1.59 -18.46
C PRO A 151 5.71 -2.00 -17.16
N LEU A 152 6.35 -2.84 -16.33
CA LEU A 152 5.80 -3.40 -15.09
C LEU A 152 5.39 -2.27 -14.12
N GLU A 153 6.11 -1.16 -14.17
CA GLU A 153 5.88 0.06 -13.38
C GLU A 153 4.53 0.68 -13.67
N ASN A 154 4.23 0.81 -14.95
CA ASN A 154 3.02 1.46 -15.41
C ASN A 154 1.80 0.59 -15.11
N VAL A 155 1.96 -0.74 -15.18
CA VAL A 155 0.91 -1.70 -14.80
C VAL A 155 0.64 -1.60 -13.30
N ALA A 156 1.68 -1.67 -12.46
CA ALA A 156 1.55 -1.55 -11.01
C ALA A 156 0.98 -0.18 -10.59
N ALA A 157 1.45 0.91 -11.21
CA ALA A 157 0.97 2.26 -10.94
C ALA A 157 -0.49 2.45 -11.37
N GLY A 158 -0.87 1.91 -12.53
CA GLY A 158 -2.27 1.91 -12.98
C GLY A 158 -3.20 1.26 -11.97
N LYS A 159 -2.82 0.08 -11.46
CA LYS A 159 -3.63 -0.62 -10.45
C LYS A 159 -3.61 0.02 -9.08
N ALA A 160 -2.48 0.61 -8.66
CA ALA A 160 -2.41 1.42 -7.45
C ALA A 160 -3.39 2.62 -7.53
N ARG A 161 -3.39 3.35 -8.65
CA ARG A 161 -4.30 4.49 -8.89
C ARG A 161 -5.77 4.09 -8.77
N GLU A 162 -6.15 3.00 -9.44
CA GLU A 162 -7.52 2.46 -9.38
C GLU A 162 -7.91 2.13 -7.93
N ALA A 163 -7.05 1.44 -7.20
CA ALA A 163 -7.30 1.06 -5.81
C ALA A 163 -7.39 2.27 -4.86
N VAL A 164 -6.56 3.31 -5.04
CA VAL A 164 -6.64 4.56 -4.26
C VAL A 164 -8.01 5.23 -4.47
N LEU A 165 -8.45 5.37 -5.72
CA LEU A 165 -9.73 6.00 -6.06
C LEU A 165 -10.92 5.18 -5.54
N GLN A 166 -10.89 3.86 -5.70
CA GLN A 166 -11.96 2.96 -5.23
C GLN A 166 -12.14 3.01 -3.72
N ASN A 167 -11.07 3.27 -2.96
CA ASN A 167 -11.11 3.43 -1.51
C ASN A 167 -11.42 4.87 -1.06
N GLY A 168 -11.74 5.77 -2.00
CA GLY A 168 -12.07 7.16 -1.74
C GLY A 168 -10.88 8.02 -1.30
N GLY A 169 -9.67 7.61 -1.66
CA GLY A 169 -8.46 8.40 -1.54
C GLY A 169 -8.33 9.44 -2.66
N THR A 170 -7.43 10.39 -2.47
CA THR A 170 -7.04 11.38 -3.48
C THR A 170 -5.73 11.00 -4.15
N LEU A 171 -5.60 11.33 -5.45
CA LEU A 171 -4.36 11.17 -6.21
C LEU A 171 -3.39 12.34 -6.00
N GLU A 172 -3.86 13.45 -5.42
CA GLU A 172 -3.02 14.61 -5.15
C GLU A 172 -1.88 14.23 -4.18
N GLY A 173 -0.65 14.20 -4.69
CA GLY A 173 0.53 13.77 -3.94
C GLY A 173 0.62 12.26 -3.70
N ALA A 174 -0.26 11.45 -4.31
CA ALA A 174 -0.19 10.00 -4.27
C ALA A 174 0.97 9.49 -5.15
N ARG A 175 1.68 8.48 -4.65
CA ARG A 175 2.92 7.99 -5.28
C ARG A 175 3.06 6.50 -5.12
N LEU A 176 3.56 5.84 -6.16
CA LEU A 176 4.11 4.50 -6.09
C LEU A 176 5.62 4.59 -5.89
N ILE A 177 6.12 3.88 -4.90
CA ILE A 177 7.52 3.88 -4.47
C ILE A 177 8.00 2.44 -4.48
N ILE A 178 9.10 2.16 -5.16
CA ILE A 178 9.73 0.83 -5.14
C ILE A 178 11.05 0.94 -4.41
N GLU A 179 11.10 0.28 -3.26
CA GLU A 179 12.19 0.35 -2.29
C GLU A 179 12.14 -0.90 -1.40
N ASP A 180 13.30 -1.36 -0.94
CA ASP A 180 13.44 -2.55 -0.06
C ASP A 180 12.78 -3.81 -0.64
N SER A 181 12.88 -3.98 -1.97
CA SER A 181 12.24 -5.08 -2.70
C SER A 181 10.73 -5.15 -2.48
N ARG A 182 10.07 -4.00 -2.28
CA ARG A 182 8.63 -3.88 -2.07
C ARG A 182 8.04 -2.77 -2.94
N ILE A 183 6.81 -2.98 -3.38
CA ILE A 183 5.98 -1.92 -3.95
C ILE A 183 5.23 -1.25 -2.80
N LYS A 184 5.57 0.01 -2.52
CA LYS A 184 4.93 0.85 -1.51
C LYS A 184 4.05 1.88 -2.21
N VAL A 185 2.92 2.23 -1.61
CA VAL A 185 2.03 3.27 -2.13
C VAL A 185 1.80 4.30 -1.05
N ARG A 186 1.99 5.58 -1.38
CA ARG A 186 1.58 6.72 -0.57
C ARG A 186 0.26 7.24 -1.12
N ALA A 187 -0.75 7.35 -0.27
CA ALA A 187 -2.07 7.88 -0.61
C ALA A 187 -2.62 8.72 0.55
N ALA A 188 -3.62 9.54 0.28
CA ALA A 188 -4.28 10.34 1.30
C ALA A 188 -5.80 10.27 1.17
N ASN A 189 -6.49 10.54 2.28
CA ASN A 189 -7.90 10.91 2.27
C ASN A 189 -8.05 12.32 2.83
N LYS A 190 -9.08 13.03 2.34
CA LYS A 190 -9.38 14.39 2.74
C LYS A 190 -10.08 14.40 4.10
N ILE A 191 -9.58 15.21 5.04
CA ILE A 191 -10.28 15.51 6.29
C ILE A 191 -11.21 16.71 6.10
N ASN A 192 -12.39 16.63 6.70
CA ASN A 192 -13.27 17.77 6.92
C ASN A 192 -13.59 17.82 8.42
N SER A 193 -13.14 18.86 9.13
CA SER A 193 -13.46 19.05 10.55
C SER A 193 -14.68 19.94 10.76
N ILE A 194 -15.26 19.88 11.95
CA ILE A 194 -16.39 20.72 12.36
C ILE A 194 -15.83 22.06 12.87
N SER A 195 -16.37 23.18 12.39
CA SER A 195 -16.08 24.53 12.91
C SER A 195 -17.05 24.92 14.04
N PHE A 196 -16.62 25.83 14.91
CA PHE A 196 -17.47 26.37 15.99
C PHE A 196 -17.32 27.88 16.09
N GLY A 197 -18.36 28.61 15.68
CA GLY A 197 -18.33 30.07 15.55
C GLY A 197 -17.36 30.51 14.44
N ASP A 198 -17.74 31.51 13.65
CA ASP A 198 -16.99 31.90 12.45
C ASP A 198 -15.52 32.31 12.71
N ASP A 199 -15.14 32.59 13.97
CA ASP A 199 -13.78 32.99 14.39
C ASP A 199 -13.18 32.17 15.56
N LEU A 200 -13.89 31.17 16.10
CA LEU A 200 -13.49 30.51 17.36
C LEU A 200 -12.71 29.21 17.13
N ILE A 201 -13.10 28.43 16.11
CA ILE A 201 -12.39 27.21 15.66
C ILE A 201 -12.56 27.10 14.15
N ASP A 202 -11.47 27.32 13.41
CA ASP A 202 -11.42 27.14 11.96
C ASP A 202 -11.64 25.67 11.56
N SER A 203 -12.30 25.47 10.42
CA SER A 203 -12.39 24.15 9.82
C SER A 203 -11.06 23.75 9.19
N ILE A 204 -10.54 22.59 9.59
CA ILE A 204 -9.33 21.98 9.02
C ILE A 204 -9.78 21.14 7.84
N THR A 205 -9.35 21.55 6.65
CA THR A 205 -9.50 20.80 5.41
C THR A 205 -8.13 20.49 4.85
N ASP A 206 -7.69 19.24 4.98
CA ASP A 206 -6.33 18.84 4.58
C ASP A 206 -6.30 17.39 4.05
N ASN A 207 -5.22 17.03 3.37
CA ASN A 207 -4.96 15.66 2.92
C ASN A 207 -4.10 14.93 3.96
N LEU A 208 -4.66 13.89 4.60
CA LEU A 208 -3.89 13.06 5.52
C LEU A 208 -3.20 11.93 4.78
N TYR A 209 -1.90 12.10 4.51
CA TYR A 209 -1.10 11.10 3.83
C TYR A 209 -0.73 9.93 4.74
N GLN A 210 -0.80 8.73 4.20
CA GLN A 210 -0.26 7.51 4.78
C GLN A 210 0.45 6.70 3.70
N GLN A 211 1.27 5.73 4.12
CA GLN A 211 2.03 4.87 3.24
C GLN A 211 1.78 3.41 3.62
N GLY A 212 1.45 2.60 2.63
CA GLY A 212 1.28 1.14 2.73
C GLY A 212 2.36 0.43 1.93
N GLY A 213 2.66 -0.80 2.31
CA GLY A 213 3.67 -1.63 1.67
C GLY A 213 3.14 -3.01 1.33
N GLY A 214 3.40 -3.44 0.09
CA GLY A 214 3.16 -4.81 -0.34
C GLY A 214 4.11 -5.82 0.32
N PRO A 215 3.90 -7.11 0.05
CA PRO A 215 4.86 -8.15 0.41
C PRO A 215 6.20 -7.91 -0.28
N LYS A 216 7.24 -8.56 0.24
CA LYS A 216 8.57 -8.55 -0.37
C LYS A 216 8.51 -9.34 -1.69
N ILE A 217 9.18 -8.83 -2.71
CA ILE A 217 9.27 -9.40 -4.05
C ILE A 217 10.75 -9.55 -4.37
N GLU A 218 11.28 -10.76 -4.33
CA GLU A 218 12.73 -10.97 -4.51
C GLU A 218 13.15 -10.66 -5.95
N LEU A 219 12.26 -10.95 -6.90
CA LEU A 219 12.47 -10.73 -8.31
C LEU A 219 12.80 -9.27 -8.65
N LEU A 220 12.28 -8.30 -7.89
CA LEU A 220 12.57 -6.87 -8.10
C LEU A 220 14.07 -6.60 -8.10
N ASN A 221 14.86 -7.28 -7.26
CA ASN A 221 16.31 -7.06 -7.21
C ASN A 221 17.05 -7.54 -8.46
N HIS A 222 16.43 -8.43 -9.25
CA HIS A 222 17.03 -9.01 -10.45
C HIS A 222 16.59 -8.33 -11.73
N ILE A 223 15.37 -7.79 -11.75
CA ILE A 223 14.79 -7.12 -12.93
C ILE A 223 14.72 -5.60 -12.77
N TRP A 224 15.06 -5.07 -11.60
CA TRP A 224 15.04 -3.63 -11.33
C TRP A 224 16.35 -3.16 -10.69
N ASN A 225 16.99 -2.17 -11.31
CA ASN A 225 18.31 -1.69 -10.90
C ASN A 225 18.28 -0.37 -10.10
N GLY A 226 17.20 -0.08 -9.35
CA GLY A 226 17.09 1.19 -8.62
C GLY A 226 15.76 1.42 -7.91
N SER A 227 15.68 2.53 -7.18
CA SER A 227 14.44 3.02 -6.57
C SER A 227 13.60 3.76 -7.61
N ALA A 228 12.31 3.48 -7.69
CA ALA A 228 11.39 4.26 -8.50
C ALA A 228 10.40 5.03 -7.63
N ASN A 229 10.05 6.24 -8.07
CA ASN A 229 9.10 7.12 -7.42
C ASN A 229 8.21 7.72 -8.51
N ILE A 230 7.01 7.19 -8.64
CA ILE A 230 6.09 7.46 -9.74
C ILE A 230 4.86 8.14 -9.17
N SER A 231 4.49 9.29 -9.71
CA SER A 231 3.22 9.94 -9.39
C SER A 231 2.05 9.11 -9.89
N LEU A 232 1.07 8.87 -9.02
CA LEU A 232 -0.16 8.18 -9.36
C LEU A 232 -1.17 9.13 -9.97
#